data_AF-K5XD37-F1
#
_entry.id   AF-K5XD37-F1
#
_cell.length_a   1.000
_cell.length_b   1.000
_cell.length_c   1.000
_cell.angle_alpha   90.00
_cell.angle_beta   90.00
_cell.angle_gamma   90.00
#
_symmetry.space_group_name_H-M   'P 1'
#
loop_
_entity.id
_entity.type
_entity.pdbx_description
1 polymer ?
#
loop_
_entity_poly.entity_id
_entity_poly.type
_entity_poly.pdbx_seq_one_letter_code
_entity_poly.pdbx_strand_id
1 'polypeptide(L)'
;MTSKTGGYITRRLHVPQEVWSQGGAKLTNIPEKIRVVEVLCSALEDIQSWSVEYFGAGNVSNGMGMGIGSIGKKEAEAWASKLEEFLVVCDGVVGNFGKKLGVGEGFVTKKSSGKVTSWGGKLTRQLDKLTNGKNLDSPATYVQGLAKLFNQAQILDEHTKAVCCQPIAPLYAAFPPEYRTGSEMKLRRASEFFAKVVLTFVIRDMALLLDKYVKKCEKWLAE
;
A
#
# COMPACT_ATOMS: atom_id res chain seq x y z
N MET A 1 4.29 -14.13 3.42
CA MET A 1 4.68 -15.19 2.46
C MET A 1 5.64 -14.61 1.43
N THR A 2 6.94 -14.75 1.63
CA THR A 2 7.94 -14.48 0.58
C THR A 2 8.33 -15.82 -0.04
N SER A 3 7.66 -16.20 -1.14
CA SER A 3 8.09 -17.38 -1.89
C SER A 3 9.43 -17.07 -2.55
N LYS A 4 10.45 -17.91 -2.30
CA LYS A 4 11.76 -17.81 -2.95
C LYS A 4 11.69 -18.07 -4.46
N THR A 5 10.57 -18.62 -4.95
CA THR A 5 10.38 -18.92 -6.38
C THR A 5 9.86 -17.73 -7.17
N GLY A 6 9.31 -16.69 -6.53
CA GLY A 6 8.55 -15.63 -7.19
C GLY A 6 7.06 -15.70 -6.90
N GLY A 7 6.22 -15.16 -7.78
CA GLY A 7 4.77 -15.06 -7.54
C GLY A 7 3.93 -15.02 -8.80
N TYR A 8 2.69 -15.48 -8.70
CA TYR A 8 1.71 -15.42 -9.78
C TYR A 8 1.04 -14.05 -9.84
N ILE A 9 1.12 -13.38 -10.99
CA ILE A 9 0.35 -12.15 -11.27
C ILE A 9 -1.06 -12.51 -11.75
N THR A 10 -1.17 -13.59 -12.52
CA THR A 10 -2.45 -14.15 -12.97
C THR A 10 -2.45 -15.66 -12.72
N ARG A 11 -3.60 -16.32 -12.90
CA ARG A 11 -3.70 -17.80 -12.83
C ARG A 11 -2.74 -18.52 -13.80
N ARG A 12 -2.20 -17.83 -14.80
CA ARG A 12 -1.35 -18.40 -15.85
C ARG A 12 0.04 -17.76 -15.95
N LEU A 13 0.30 -16.67 -15.24
CA LEU A 13 1.56 -15.93 -15.33
C LEU A 13 2.26 -15.96 -13.98
N HIS A 14 3.28 -16.80 -13.87
CA HIS A 14 4.25 -16.79 -12.78
C HIS A 14 5.43 -15.89 -13.15
N VAL A 15 5.80 -14.98 -12.24
CA VAL A 15 6.99 -14.16 -12.37
C VAL A 15 8.04 -14.61 -11.35
N PRO A 16 9.20 -15.13 -11.81
CA PRO A 16 10.30 -15.52 -10.93
C PRO A 16 10.83 -14.36 -10.11
N GLN A 17 11.39 -14.64 -8.94
CA GLN A 17 11.99 -13.61 -8.07
C GLN A 17 13.17 -12.90 -8.78
N GLU A 18 13.89 -13.63 -9.61
CA GLU A 18 15.08 -13.17 -10.34
C GLU A 18 14.77 -12.04 -11.31
N VAL A 19 13.52 -11.91 -11.75
CA VAL A 19 13.06 -10.81 -12.61
C VAL A 19 13.24 -9.47 -11.88
N TRP A 20 12.94 -9.42 -10.59
CA TRP A 20 13.07 -8.21 -9.79
C TRP A 20 14.52 -7.81 -9.49
N SER A 21 15.45 -8.77 -9.54
CA SER A 21 16.89 -8.52 -9.34
C SER A 21 17.65 -8.25 -10.64
N GLN A 22 16.95 -8.05 -11.77
CA GLN A 22 17.61 -7.79 -13.04
C GLN A 22 18.30 -6.43 -13.08
N GLY A 23 19.63 -6.44 -12.97
CA GLY A 23 20.48 -5.29 -13.25
C GLY A 23 20.40 -4.85 -14.72
N GLY A 24 20.52 -3.55 -14.96
CA GLY A 24 20.57 -2.93 -16.29
C GLY A 24 19.22 -2.52 -16.90
N ALA A 25 18.10 -2.74 -16.19
CA ALA A 25 16.83 -2.13 -16.55
C ALA A 25 16.82 -0.64 -16.18
N LYS A 26 16.46 0.23 -17.14
CA LYS A 26 16.35 1.68 -16.91
C LYS A 26 15.00 2.00 -16.29
N LEU A 27 14.86 1.76 -14.99
CA LEU A 27 13.68 2.18 -14.24
C LEU A 27 13.71 3.70 -14.03
N THR A 28 12.60 4.38 -14.30
CA THR A 28 12.48 5.83 -14.15
C THR A 28 11.96 6.22 -12.78
N ASN A 29 12.38 7.40 -12.29
CA ASN A 29 11.88 8.02 -11.06
C ASN A 29 11.95 7.08 -9.83
N ILE A 30 12.98 6.22 -9.78
CA ILE A 30 13.23 5.30 -8.66
C ILE A 30 13.29 6.02 -7.31
N PRO A 31 14.00 7.16 -7.16
CA PRO A 31 14.06 7.86 -5.89
C PRO A 31 12.68 8.29 -5.40
N GLU A 32 11.81 8.78 -6.30
CA GLU A 32 10.44 9.12 -5.95
C GLU A 32 9.56 7.92 -5.62
N LYS A 33 9.70 6.81 -6.35
CA LYS A 33 8.98 5.58 -6.05
C LYS A 33 9.37 5.03 -4.67
N ILE A 34 10.66 5.04 -4.33
CA ILE A 34 11.14 4.66 -3.00
C ILE A 34 10.53 5.56 -1.92
N ARG A 35 10.55 6.88 -2.10
CA ARG A 35 9.90 7.81 -1.16
C ARG A 35 8.41 7.52 -0.98
N VAL A 36 7.69 7.28 -2.06
CA VAL A 36 6.25 6.93 -2.02
C VAL A 36 6.04 5.63 -1.26
N VAL A 37 6.86 4.61 -1.54
CA VAL A 37 6.82 3.33 -0.84
C VAL A 37 7.05 3.49 0.66
N GLU A 38 8.04 4.28 1.07
CA GLU A 38 8.34 4.56 2.48
C GLU A 38 7.21 5.29 3.20
N VAL A 39 6.64 6.32 2.57
CA VAL A 39 5.49 7.08 3.10
C VAL A 39 4.30 6.16 3.32
N LEU A 40 4.00 5.30 2.34
CA LEU A 40 2.90 4.34 2.45
C LEU A 40 3.19 3.25 3.50
N CYS A 41 4.43 2.76 3.61
CA CYS A 41 4.82 1.83 4.67
C CYS A 41 4.57 2.43 6.06
N SER A 42 5.03 3.66 6.29
CA SER A 42 4.84 4.37 7.57
C SER A 42 3.36 4.55 7.90
N ALA A 43 2.55 4.96 6.92
CA ALA A 43 1.11 5.10 7.11
C ALA A 43 0.39 3.75 7.38
N LEU A 44 0.86 2.65 6.79
CA LEU A 44 0.32 1.31 7.06
C LEU A 44 0.76 0.76 8.42
N GLU A 45 1.96 1.10 8.89
CA GLU A 45 2.41 0.79 10.26
C GLU A 45 1.52 1.47 11.30
N ASP A 46 1.13 2.73 11.06
CA ASP A 46 0.15 3.42 11.88
C ASP A 46 -1.21 2.69 11.83
N ILE A 47 -1.71 2.33 10.64
CA ILE A 47 -2.98 1.58 10.50
C ILE A 47 -2.94 0.25 11.25
N GLN A 48 -1.84 -0.50 11.15
CA GLN A 48 -1.66 -1.75 11.89
C GLN A 48 -1.68 -1.53 13.40
N SER A 49 -1.02 -0.47 13.88
CA SER A 49 -0.97 -0.14 15.31
C SER A 49 -2.35 0.22 15.84
N TRP A 50 -3.10 1.07 15.13
CA TRP A 50 -4.46 1.46 15.50
C TRP A 50 -5.47 0.32 15.33
N SER A 51 -5.26 -0.58 14.38
CA SER A 51 -6.04 -1.81 14.25
C SER A 51 -5.92 -2.66 15.53
N VAL A 52 -4.70 -2.89 16.01
CA VAL A 52 -4.47 -3.63 17.26
C VAL A 52 -5.09 -2.89 18.46
N GLU A 53 -5.01 -1.56 18.50
CA GLU A 53 -5.57 -0.77 19.60
C GLU A 53 -7.11 -0.84 19.68
N TYR A 54 -7.81 -0.84 18.54
CA TYR A 54 -9.28 -0.82 18.52
C TYR A 54 -9.93 -2.19 18.37
N PHE A 55 -9.25 -3.17 17.75
CA PHE A 55 -9.79 -4.50 17.45
C PHE A 55 -9.10 -5.63 18.23
N GLY A 56 -7.94 -5.35 18.81
CA GLY A 56 -7.19 -6.26 19.66
C GLY A 56 -6.07 -6.95 18.90
N ALA A 57 -5.22 -7.65 19.64
CA ALA A 57 -4.21 -8.49 19.01
C ALA A 57 -4.91 -9.70 18.36
N GLY A 58 -4.76 -9.85 17.05
CA GLY A 58 -5.33 -10.98 16.32
C GLY A 58 -5.78 -10.60 14.92
N ASN A 59 -6.34 -11.59 14.23
CA ASN A 59 -6.88 -11.38 12.89
C ASN A 59 -8.35 -10.94 13.00
N VAL A 60 -8.63 -9.71 12.56
CA VAL A 60 -9.93 -9.05 12.63
C VAL A 60 -11.00 -9.81 11.85
N SER A 61 -10.62 -10.48 10.75
CA SER A 61 -11.56 -11.25 9.91
C SER A 61 -12.03 -12.55 10.54
N ASN A 62 -11.25 -13.14 11.47
CA ASN A 62 -11.61 -14.37 12.18
C ASN A 62 -12.32 -14.12 13.52
N GLY A 63 -12.52 -12.86 13.92
CA GLY A 63 -13.24 -12.49 15.14
C GLY A 63 -12.51 -12.81 16.45
N MET A 64 -11.24 -13.23 16.40
CA MET A 64 -10.40 -13.47 17.59
C MET A 64 -9.62 -12.19 17.94
N GLY A 65 -10.31 -11.16 18.41
CA GLY A 65 -9.66 -10.05 19.11
C GLY A 65 -9.30 -10.49 20.52
N MET A 66 -8.04 -10.87 20.77
CA MET A 66 -7.61 -11.25 22.11
C MET A 66 -7.47 -9.98 22.97
N GLY A 67 -8.24 -9.89 24.06
CA GLY A 67 -7.97 -8.96 25.16
C GLY A 67 -8.58 -7.55 25.04
N ILE A 68 -9.51 -7.28 24.13
CA ILE A 68 -10.29 -6.03 24.14
C ILE A 68 -11.60 -6.22 24.90
N GLY A 69 -12.00 -5.19 25.64
CA GLY A 69 -13.32 -5.08 26.27
C GLY A 69 -14.45 -4.94 25.22
N SER A 70 -15.53 -4.26 25.56
CA SER A 70 -16.63 -4.07 24.61
C SER A 70 -16.22 -3.12 23.48
N ILE A 71 -16.04 -3.63 22.26
CA ILE A 71 -16.00 -2.80 21.04
C ILE A 71 -17.35 -2.12 20.86
N GLY A 72 -17.34 -0.80 20.64
CA GLY A 72 -18.56 -0.04 20.41
C GLY A 72 -18.39 1.15 19.48
N LYS A 73 -19.29 2.12 19.62
CA LYS A 73 -19.34 3.31 18.76
C LYS A 73 -18.06 4.14 18.81
N LYS A 74 -17.43 4.26 19.98
CA LYS A 74 -16.23 5.08 20.19
C LYS A 74 -15.04 4.54 19.37
N GLU A 75 -14.84 3.22 19.42
CA GLU A 75 -13.79 2.53 18.66
C GLU A 75 -14.08 2.59 17.16
N ALA A 76 -15.36 2.47 16.77
CA ALA A 76 -15.79 2.61 15.38
C ALA A 76 -15.49 4.01 14.80
N GLU A 77 -15.77 5.05 15.57
CA GLU A 77 -15.49 6.44 15.20
C GLU A 77 -13.98 6.71 15.11
N ALA A 78 -13.22 6.26 16.10
CA ALA A 78 -11.78 6.40 16.12
C ALA A 78 -11.12 5.67 14.94
N TRP A 79 -11.56 4.44 14.66
CA TRP A 79 -11.09 3.66 13.50
C TRP A 79 -11.42 4.35 12.18
N ALA A 80 -12.66 4.84 12.02
CA ALA A 80 -13.07 5.56 10.81
C ALA A 80 -12.22 6.82 10.58
N SER A 81 -11.84 7.52 11.65
CA SER A 81 -10.93 8.66 11.57
C SER A 81 -9.52 8.26 11.12
N LYS A 82 -8.99 7.11 11.58
CA LYS A 82 -7.67 6.63 11.16
C LYS A 82 -7.63 6.17 9.71
N LEU A 83 -8.71 5.53 9.23
CA LEU A 83 -8.86 5.25 7.80
C LEU A 83 -8.90 6.54 6.96
N GLU A 84 -9.54 7.60 7.45
CA GLU A 84 -9.55 8.90 6.75
C GLU A 84 -8.16 9.54 6.71
N GLU A 85 -7.41 9.53 7.82
CA GLU A 85 -6.02 10.00 7.88
C GLU A 85 -5.14 9.27 6.84
N PHE A 86 -5.29 7.95 6.71
CA PHE A 86 -4.58 7.17 5.69
C PHE A 86 -4.96 7.59 4.27
N LEU A 87 -6.24 7.83 3.99
CA LEU A 87 -6.70 8.30 2.67
C LEU A 87 -6.16 9.70 2.34
N VAL A 88 -5.99 10.57 3.33
CA VAL A 88 -5.32 11.87 3.14
C VAL A 88 -3.86 11.68 2.72
N VAL A 89 -3.16 10.67 3.27
CA VAL A 89 -1.80 10.31 2.80
C VAL A 89 -1.83 9.83 1.35
N CYS A 90 -2.79 8.98 0.98
CA CYS A 90 -2.98 8.53 -0.41
C CYS A 90 -3.21 9.70 -1.37
N ASP A 91 -4.09 10.63 -1.03
CA ASP A 91 -4.33 11.85 -1.82
C ASP A 91 -3.07 12.70 -1.93
N GLY A 92 -2.31 12.81 -0.83
CA GLY A 92 -1.02 13.48 -0.81
C GLY A 92 0.00 12.86 -1.76
N VAL A 93 0.06 11.52 -1.85
CA VAL A 93 0.91 10.81 -2.82
C VAL A 93 0.50 11.17 -4.25
N VAL A 94 -0.80 11.14 -4.56
CA VAL A 94 -1.29 11.52 -5.90
C VAL A 94 -0.96 12.97 -6.23
N GLY A 95 -1.21 13.89 -5.29
CA GLY A 95 -0.97 15.32 -5.48
C GLY A 95 0.50 15.67 -5.70
N ASN A 96 1.40 15.06 -4.91
CA ASN A 96 2.82 15.41 -4.92
C ASN A 96 3.65 14.59 -5.93
N PHE A 97 3.25 13.34 -6.18
CA PHE A 97 4.05 12.41 -6.98
C PHE A 97 3.33 11.88 -8.22
N GLY A 98 2.03 12.14 -8.41
CA GLY A 98 1.24 11.54 -9.49
C GLY A 98 1.90 11.63 -10.87
N LYS A 99 2.27 12.85 -11.30
CA LYS A 99 2.97 13.06 -12.58
C LYS A 99 4.27 12.26 -12.68
N LYS A 100 5.06 12.20 -11.60
CA LYS A 100 6.34 11.47 -11.56
C LYS A 100 6.15 9.96 -11.57
N LEU A 101 5.07 9.46 -10.99
CA LEU A 101 4.69 8.05 -11.04
C LEU A 101 4.04 7.67 -12.38
N GLY A 102 3.74 8.65 -13.23
CA GLY A 102 3.00 8.44 -14.48
C GLY A 102 1.56 7.99 -14.23
N VAL A 103 0.94 8.54 -13.18
CA VAL A 103 -0.44 8.31 -12.74
C VAL A 103 -1.15 9.66 -12.62
N GLY A 104 -2.39 9.78 -13.08
CA GLY A 104 -3.18 11.02 -12.93
C GLY A 104 -3.53 11.79 -14.19
N GLU A 105 -3.32 11.24 -15.40
CA GLU A 105 -3.86 11.87 -16.64
C GLU A 105 -5.38 11.73 -16.80
N GLY A 106 -6.07 11.00 -15.91
CA GLY A 106 -7.53 10.81 -15.96
C GLY A 106 -8.26 10.93 -14.62
N PHE A 107 -7.57 11.35 -13.55
CA PHE A 107 -8.23 11.57 -12.25
C PHE A 107 -8.63 13.03 -12.16
N VAL A 108 -9.94 13.32 -12.20
CA VAL A 108 -10.46 14.63 -11.79
C VAL A 108 -10.17 14.76 -10.29
N THR A 109 -8.96 15.19 -9.96
CA THR A 109 -8.68 15.74 -8.64
C THR A 109 -9.52 16.99 -8.55
N LYS A 110 -10.58 16.93 -7.76
CA LYS A 110 -11.33 18.12 -7.38
C LYS A 110 -10.29 19.06 -6.75
N LYS A 111 -9.83 20.05 -7.51
CA LYS A 111 -8.83 21.01 -7.06
C LYS A 111 -9.42 21.76 -5.86
N SER A 112 -9.15 21.28 -4.66
CA SER A 112 -9.20 22.10 -3.46
C SER A 112 -8.01 23.04 -3.53
N SER A 113 -8.21 24.14 -4.27
CA SER A 113 -7.36 25.33 -4.20
C SER A 113 -7.16 25.70 -2.72
N GLY A 114 -5.92 25.69 -2.24
CA GLY A 114 -5.56 26.37 -0.99
C GLY A 114 -5.39 25.56 0.30
N LYS A 115 -4.96 24.29 0.24
CA LYS A 115 -4.30 23.67 1.42
C LYS A 115 -3.08 22.88 0.96
N VAL A 116 -1.90 23.34 1.38
CA VAL A 116 -0.71 22.48 1.48
C VAL A 116 -1.17 21.21 2.18
N THR A 117 -1.04 20.05 1.53
CA THR A 117 -1.33 18.75 2.15
C THR A 117 -0.33 18.56 3.27
N SER A 118 -0.68 19.03 4.47
CA SER A 118 0.10 18.82 5.68
C SER A 118 0.02 17.33 5.98
N TRP A 119 0.97 16.56 5.43
CA TRP A 119 1.24 15.23 5.92
C TRP A 119 1.57 15.42 7.40
N GLY A 120 0.78 14.83 8.30
CA GLY A 120 0.90 15.07 9.75
C GLY A 120 2.36 15.09 10.19
N GLY A 121 2.72 15.98 11.14
CA GLY A 121 4.11 16.37 11.40
C GLY A 121 5.11 15.23 11.64
N LYS A 122 4.67 14.01 11.97
CA LYS A 122 5.53 12.81 12.03
C LYS A 122 6.03 12.34 10.66
N LEU A 123 5.16 12.27 9.64
CA LEU A 123 5.52 11.85 8.28
C LEU A 123 6.43 12.87 7.62
N THR A 124 6.16 14.16 7.81
CA THR A 124 7.01 15.25 7.32
C THR A 124 8.42 15.20 7.94
N ARG A 125 8.54 14.92 9.25
CA ARG A 125 9.85 14.78 9.92
C ARG A 125 10.63 13.54 9.51
N GLN A 126 9.94 12.41 9.27
CA GLN A 126 10.58 11.21 8.72
C GLN A 126 11.08 11.48 7.30
N LEU A 127 10.32 12.22 6.49
CA LEU A 127 10.71 12.63 5.14
C LEU A 127 11.96 13.52 5.16
N ASP A 128 12.01 14.54 6.02
CA ASP A 128 13.16 15.46 6.12
C ASP A 128 14.47 14.76 6.52
N LYS A 129 14.39 13.72 7.35
CA LYS A 129 15.57 12.93 7.76
C LYS A 129 16.11 12.04 6.63
N LEU A 130 15.27 11.71 5.65
CA LEU A 130 15.57 10.79 4.55
C LEU A 130 16.08 11.50 3.28
N THR A 131 15.73 12.78 3.07
CA THR A 131 16.25 13.56 1.91
C THR A 131 17.77 13.72 1.90
N ASN A 132 18.46 13.44 3.01
CA ASN A 132 19.91 13.52 3.16
C ASN A 132 20.66 12.17 2.95
N GLY A 133 19.95 11.08 2.64
CA GLY A 133 20.57 9.76 2.46
C GLY A 133 21.16 9.55 1.05
N LYS A 134 22.50 9.51 0.94
CA LYS A 134 23.25 9.34 -0.33
C LYS A 134 23.13 7.95 -1.01
N ASN A 135 22.18 7.08 -0.61
CA ASN A 135 22.08 5.68 -1.08
C ASN A 135 20.66 5.26 -1.53
N LEU A 136 19.75 6.21 -1.79
CA LEU A 136 18.34 5.93 -2.16
C LEU A 136 18.15 5.42 -3.61
N ASP A 137 19.21 5.09 -4.34
CA ASP A 137 19.13 4.88 -5.80
C ASP A 137 19.21 3.41 -6.23
N SER A 138 19.35 2.46 -5.29
CA SER A 138 19.49 1.04 -5.67
C SER A 138 18.14 0.40 -6.00
N PRO A 139 18.00 -0.25 -7.17
CA PRO A 139 16.84 -1.09 -7.49
C PRO A 139 16.54 -2.15 -6.42
N ALA A 140 17.56 -2.62 -5.69
CA ALA A 140 17.37 -3.56 -4.59
C ALA A 140 16.57 -2.94 -3.43
N THR A 141 16.87 -1.70 -3.07
CA THR A 141 16.14 -0.95 -2.03
C THR A 141 14.69 -0.76 -2.44
N TYR A 142 14.44 -0.42 -3.71
CA TYR A 142 13.08 -0.31 -4.25
C TYR A 142 12.29 -1.61 -4.13
N VAL A 143 12.87 -2.74 -4.56
CA VAL A 143 12.22 -4.05 -4.50
C VAL A 143 11.95 -4.49 -3.06
N GLN A 144 12.91 -4.28 -2.16
CA GLN A 144 12.73 -4.57 -0.72
C GLN A 144 11.61 -3.70 -0.12
N GLY A 145 11.56 -2.42 -0.49
CA GLY A 145 10.50 -1.51 -0.10
C GLY A 145 9.13 -1.99 -0.59
N LEU A 146 9.00 -2.40 -1.86
CA LEU A 146 7.74 -2.94 -2.39
C LEU A 146 7.30 -4.21 -1.66
N ALA A 147 8.23 -5.12 -1.36
CA ALA A 147 7.92 -6.33 -0.60
C ALA A 147 7.39 -5.98 0.80
N LYS A 148 8.02 -5.02 1.48
CA LYS A 148 7.55 -4.50 2.78
C LYS A 148 6.16 -3.89 2.65
N LEU A 149 5.97 -3.00 1.67
CA LEU A 149 4.70 -2.31 1.41
C LEU A 149 3.54 -3.29 1.20
N PHE A 150 3.71 -4.29 0.33
CA PHE A 150 2.64 -5.26 0.05
C PHE A 150 2.37 -6.21 1.22
N ASN A 151 3.38 -6.50 2.04
CA ASN A 151 3.18 -7.25 3.27
C ASN A 151 2.37 -6.43 4.29
N GLN A 152 2.68 -5.15 4.45
CA GLN A 152 1.95 -4.26 5.36
C GLN A 152 0.53 -3.96 4.86
N ALA A 153 0.33 -3.85 3.54
CA ALA A 153 -0.99 -3.60 2.95
C ALA A 153 -2.01 -4.72 3.21
N GLN A 154 -1.57 -5.92 3.64
CA GLN A 154 -2.47 -7.02 3.99
C GLN A 154 -3.46 -6.66 5.10
N ILE A 155 -3.12 -5.70 5.98
CA ILE A 155 -4.04 -5.23 7.01
C ILE A 155 -5.32 -4.64 6.40
N LEU A 156 -5.21 -3.93 5.28
CA LEU A 156 -6.37 -3.36 4.60
C LEU A 156 -7.27 -4.46 4.01
N ASP A 157 -6.67 -5.53 3.48
CA ASP A 157 -7.40 -6.70 2.97
C ASP A 157 -8.09 -7.47 4.08
N GLU A 158 -7.43 -7.64 5.22
CA GLU A 158 -8.01 -8.26 6.42
C GLU A 158 -9.27 -7.51 6.88
N HIS A 159 -9.18 -6.19 7.03
CA HIS A 159 -10.33 -5.35 7.39
C HIS A 159 -11.42 -5.33 6.31
N THR A 160 -11.04 -5.35 5.02
CA THR A 160 -11.99 -5.43 3.90
C THR A 160 -12.76 -6.75 3.94
N LYS A 161 -12.09 -7.88 4.19
CA LYS A 161 -12.73 -9.18 4.37
C LYS A 161 -13.66 -9.18 5.58
N ALA A 162 -13.21 -8.61 6.70
CA ALA A 162 -13.98 -8.59 7.94
C ALA A 162 -15.30 -7.79 7.82
N VAL A 163 -15.29 -6.68 7.10
CA VAL A 163 -16.50 -5.85 6.90
C VAL A 163 -17.44 -6.40 5.81
N CYS A 164 -16.89 -7.08 4.80
CA CYS A 164 -17.65 -7.56 3.64
C CYS A 164 -18.13 -9.02 3.77
N CYS A 165 -17.57 -9.82 4.68
CA CYS A 165 -17.94 -11.23 4.80
C CYS A 165 -19.40 -11.41 5.26
N GLN A 166 -19.94 -12.59 4.98
CA GLN A 166 -21.30 -12.99 5.38
C GLN A 166 -21.22 -14.35 6.09
N PRO A 167 -21.62 -14.45 7.37
CA PRO A 167 -22.00 -13.34 8.26
C PRO A 167 -20.82 -12.38 8.52
N ILE A 168 -21.12 -11.11 8.78
CA ILE A 168 -20.11 -10.07 9.07
C ILE A 168 -19.25 -10.50 10.27
N ALA A 169 -17.95 -10.22 10.23
CA ALA A 169 -17.03 -10.59 11.28
C ALA A 169 -17.49 -10.00 12.63
N PRO A 170 -17.42 -10.75 13.75
CA PRO A 170 -17.98 -10.33 15.03
C PRO A 170 -17.54 -8.93 15.50
N LEU A 171 -16.27 -8.58 15.30
CA LEU A 171 -15.72 -7.29 15.71
C LEU A 171 -16.34 -6.11 14.91
N TYR A 172 -16.58 -6.31 13.62
CA TYR A 172 -17.30 -5.33 12.80
C TYR A 172 -18.81 -5.35 13.06
N ALA A 173 -19.39 -6.50 13.39
CA ALA A 173 -20.82 -6.61 13.73
C ALA A 173 -21.20 -5.79 14.98
N ALA A 174 -20.25 -5.57 15.89
CA ALA A 174 -20.42 -4.71 17.06
C ALA A 174 -20.48 -3.20 16.72
N PHE A 175 -20.03 -2.80 15.52
CA PHE A 175 -20.12 -1.40 15.08
C PHE A 175 -21.55 -1.03 14.62
N PRO A 176 -21.99 0.22 14.89
CA PRO A 176 -23.21 0.73 14.29
C PRO A 176 -23.19 0.65 12.75
N PRO A 177 -24.33 0.42 12.08
CA PRO A 177 -24.40 0.21 10.62
C PRO A 177 -23.73 1.33 9.79
N GLU A 178 -23.82 2.58 10.24
CA GLU A 178 -23.24 3.74 9.58
C GLU A 178 -21.70 3.70 9.56
N TYR A 179 -21.06 3.24 10.64
CA TYR A 179 -19.61 3.12 10.69
C TYR A 179 -19.10 1.90 9.92
N ARG A 180 -19.87 0.82 9.86
CA ARG A 180 -19.56 -0.33 8.97
C ARG A 180 -19.54 0.11 7.51
N THR A 181 -20.62 0.76 7.08
CA THR A 181 -20.78 1.25 5.70
C THR A 181 -19.71 2.29 5.36
N GLY A 182 -19.43 3.22 6.29
CA GLY A 182 -18.35 4.20 6.14
C GLY A 182 -16.94 3.59 6.09
N SER A 183 -16.69 2.52 6.86
CA SER A 183 -15.41 1.80 6.83
C SER A 183 -15.23 1.05 5.50
N GLU A 184 -16.28 0.38 5.01
CA GLU A 184 -16.24 -0.30 3.71
C GLU A 184 -15.89 0.69 2.58
N MET A 185 -16.55 1.86 2.54
CA MET A 185 -16.26 2.88 1.52
C MET A 185 -14.80 3.36 1.57
N LYS A 186 -14.26 3.59 2.77
CA LYS A 186 -12.87 4.03 2.93
C LYS A 186 -11.86 2.94 2.51
N LEU A 187 -12.10 1.69 2.91
CA LEU A 187 -11.28 0.54 2.53
C LEU A 187 -11.32 0.30 1.01
N ARG A 188 -12.50 0.45 0.38
CA ARG A 188 -12.66 0.42 -1.07
C ARG A 188 -11.85 1.51 -1.76
N ARG A 189 -11.89 2.74 -1.27
CA ARG A 189 -11.08 3.85 -1.81
C ARG A 189 -9.58 3.59 -1.66
N ALA A 190 -9.14 3.01 -0.54
CA ALA A 190 -7.75 2.59 -0.37
C ALA A 190 -7.37 1.50 -1.40
N SER A 191 -8.22 0.50 -1.62
CA SER A 191 -8.03 -0.52 -2.66
C SER A 191 -7.90 0.09 -4.06
N GLU A 192 -8.79 1.04 -4.40
CA GLU A 192 -8.71 1.77 -5.67
C GLU A 192 -7.43 2.57 -5.82
N PHE A 193 -6.94 3.21 -4.75
CA PHE A 193 -5.66 3.88 -4.75
C PHE A 193 -4.52 2.90 -5.06
N PHE A 194 -4.46 1.74 -4.39
CA PHE A 194 -3.44 0.73 -4.69
C PHE A 194 -3.54 0.26 -6.15
N ALA A 195 -4.74 0.00 -6.65
CA ALA A 195 -4.94 -0.45 -8.03
C ALA A 195 -4.54 0.60 -9.08
N LYS A 196 -4.95 1.86 -8.90
CA LYS A 196 -4.79 2.93 -9.89
C LYS A 196 -3.45 3.66 -9.79
N VAL A 197 -2.82 3.66 -8.61
CA VAL A 197 -1.59 4.40 -8.33
C VAL A 197 -0.42 3.44 -8.16
N VAL A 198 -0.46 2.62 -7.12
CA VAL A 198 0.68 1.76 -6.73
C VAL A 198 0.95 0.69 -7.79
N LEU A 199 -0.05 -0.11 -8.12
CA LEU A 199 0.08 -1.19 -9.09
C LEU A 199 0.38 -0.69 -10.50
N THR A 200 -0.06 0.51 -10.86
CA THR A 200 0.24 1.10 -12.19
C THR A 200 1.74 1.26 -12.41
N PHE A 201 2.48 1.85 -11.47
CA PHE A 201 3.92 2.02 -11.64
C PHE A 201 4.69 0.71 -11.38
N VAL A 202 4.21 -0.14 -10.47
CA VAL A 202 4.84 -1.44 -10.19
C VAL A 202 4.76 -2.39 -11.38
N ILE A 203 3.59 -2.50 -12.03
CA ILE A 203 3.41 -3.36 -13.22
C ILE A 203 4.22 -2.82 -14.40
N ARG A 204 4.30 -1.49 -14.56
CA ARG A 204 5.13 -0.88 -15.60
C ARG A 204 6.61 -1.21 -15.41
N ASP A 205 7.12 -1.10 -14.19
CA ASP A 205 8.51 -1.45 -13.87
C ASP A 205 8.76 -2.95 -14.05
N MET A 206 7.80 -3.78 -13.63
CA MET A 206 7.84 -5.22 -13.85
C MET A 206 7.93 -5.57 -15.33
N ALA A 207 7.15 -4.91 -16.19
CA ALA A 207 7.19 -5.15 -17.63
C ALA A 207 8.57 -4.83 -18.22
N LEU A 208 9.21 -3.75 -17.78
CA LEU A 208 10.57 -3.39 -18.19
C LEU A 208 11.61 -4.41 -17.71
N LEU A 209 11.46 -4.91 -16.49
CA LEU A 209 12.34 -5.93 -15.93
C LEU A 209 12.18 -7.28 -16.64
N LEU A 210 10.93 -7.67 -16.96
CA LEU A 210 10.62 -8.87 -17.73
C LEU A 210 11.20 -8.80 -19.15
N ASP A 211 11.04 -7.68 -19.87
CA ASP A 211 11.64 -7.50 -21.19
C ASP A 211 13.17 -7.64 -21.16
N LYS A 212 13.81 -7.08 -20.12
CA LYS A 212 15.26 -7.25 -19.91
C LYS A 212 15.65 -8.68 -19.56
N TYR A 213 14.85 -9.38 -18.76
CA TYR A 213 15.09 -10.77 -18.41
C TYR A 213 15.02 -11.68 -19.64
N VAL A 214 13.95 -11.57 -20.44
CA VAL A 214 13.76 -12.36 -21.66
C VAL A 214 14.92 -12.16 -22.63
N LYS A 215 15.32 -10.92 -22.89
CA LYS A 215 16.47 -10.62 -23.77
C LYS A 215 17.80 -11.19 -23.27
N LYS A 216 17.98 -11.36 -21.95
CA LYS A 216 19.17 -12.04 -21.41
C LYS A 216 19.06 -13.55 -21.61
N CYS A 217 17.89 -14.14 -21.37
CA CYS A 217 17.67 -15.56 -21.61
C CYS A 217 17.88 -15.94 -23.08
N GLU A 218 17.43 -15.13 -24.02
CA GLU A 218 17.68 -15.35 -25.46
C GLU A 218 19.17 -15.40 -25.77
N LYS A 219 19.99 -14.53 -25.17
CA LYS A 219 21.44 -14.56 -25.34
C LYS A 219 22.06 -15.81 -24.77
N TRP A 220 21.61 -16.23 -23.57
CA TRP A 220 22.12 -17.43 -22.91
C TRP A 220 21.77 -18.70 -23.66
N LEU A 221 20.65 -18.72 -24.40
CA LEU A 221 20.26 -19.85 -25.25
C LEU A 221 20.98 -19.86 -26.60
N ALA A 222 21.53 -18.72 -27.03
CA ALA A 222 22.29 -18.60 -28.26
C ALA A 222 23.79 -18.91 -28.08
N GLU A 223 24.25 -19.04 -26.83
CA GLU A 223 25.59 -19.49 -26.42
C GLU A 223 25.60 -21.01 -26.18
#